data_AF-A0A7R8X6C5-F1
#
_entry.id   AF-A0A7R8X6C5-F1
#
_cell.length_a   1.000
_cell.length_b   1.000
_cell.length_c   1.000
_cell.angle_alpha   90.00
_cell.angle_beta   90.00
_cell.angle_gamma   90.00
#
_symmetry.space_group_name_H-M   'P 1'
#
loop_
_entity.id
_entity.type
_entity.pdbx_description
1 polymer ?
#
loop_
_entity_poly.entity_id
_entity_poly.type
_entity_poly.pdbx_seq_one_letter_code
_entity_poly.pdbx_strand_id
1 'polypeptide(L)'
;MDVDRVFALHIHDLEYIDIDEILKDLLKKGMLKNGEYYEVAKKSSSEKRLFLTERILHKGEDAFPTFLTCLRERNHSKLADEMDRDRSELLKSPRDIIRARKDFLMDHLDVDRVAMDLFESGVLTSGDRDEVTALRELTQRRTVLLAKLLAKIDSRNFEMLLKALVTAGQSDVSKDLRTQWEAVDKGKPDLAISLLSEMPSDDDIWEMAGKLQDIWEKLGEKLGVCQEKLEEIKKLRNSLQDTTYSVLREWRKSSPPGRYTFGALREALQELGLKRKADEIIDVICRKKCDEVKGSI
;
A
#
# COMPACT_ATOMS: atom_id res chain seq x y z
N MET A 1 1.66 -5.25 -5.63
CA MET A 1 1.28 -4.72 -4.31
C MET A 1 0.38 -5.65 -3.49
N ASP A 2 -0.36 -6.57 -4.11
CA ASP A 2 -0.99 -7.72 -3.40
C ASP A 2 0.08 -8.61 -2.74
N VAL A 3 1.12 -8.87 -3.53
CA VAL A 3 2.32 -9.62 -3.17
C VAL A 3 2.98 -9.10 -1.89
N ASP A 4 2.99 -7.79 -1.60
CA ASP A 4 3.61 -7.24 -0.38
C ASP A 4 2.99 -7.83 0.88
N ARG A 5 1.66 -7.97 0.87
CA ARG A 5 0.88 -8.46 2.00
C ARG A 5 0.97 -9.95 2.13
N VAL A 6 0.90 -10.67 1.01
CA VAL A 6 1.15 -12.11 0.99
C VAL A 6 2.55 -12.40 1.53
N PHE A 7 3.57 -11.64 1.09
CA PHE A 7 4.93 -11.79 1.62
C PHE A 7 5.03 -11.42 3.10
N ALA A 8 4.35 -10.37 3.57
CA ALA A 8 4.35 -10.02 4.99
C ALA A 8 3.67 -11.09 5.86
N LEU A 9 2.58 -11.70 5.38
CA LEU A 9 1.89 -12.80 6.06
C LEU A 9 2.76 -14.06 6.15
N HIS A 10 3.58 -14.30 5.12
CA HIS A 10 4.39 -15.51 5.00
C HIS A 10 5.90 -15.29 5.21
N ILE A 11 6.33 -14.13 5.71
CA ILE A 11 7.76 -13.79 5.78
C ILE A 11 8.53 -14.75 6.68
N HIS A 12 7.89 -15.24 7.74
CA HIS A 12 8.44 -16.26 8.63
C HIS A 12 8.43 -17.66 8.01
N ASP A 13 7.46 -17.97 7.16
CA ASP A 13 7.44 -19.26 6.43
C ASP A 13 8.58 -19.34 5.42
N LEU A 14 8.99 -18.19 4.85
CA LEU A 14 10.17 -18.08 4.00
C LEU A 14 11.49 -18.28 4.76
N GLU A 15 11.49 -18.23 6.11
CA GLU A 15 12.72 -18.44 6.89
C GLU A 15 13.27 -19.87 6.73
N TYR A 16 12.38 -20.83 6.49
CA TYR A 16 12.66 -22.26 6.40
C TYR A 16 12.96 -22.75 4.98
N ILE A 17 13.01 -21.83 4.01
CA ILE A 17 13.26 -22.15 2.60
C ILE A 17 14.73 -21.95 2.27
N ASP A 18 15.28 -22.86 1.48
CA ASP A 18 16.59 -22.68 0.86
C ASP A 18 16.50 -21.59 -0.23
N ILE A 19 16.73 -20.35 0.21
CA ILE A 19 16.59 -19.16 -0.63
C ILE A 19 17.57 -19.16 -1.80
N ASP A 20 18.74 -19.80 -1.65
CA ASP A 20 19.76 -19.85 -2.70
C ASP A 20 19.32 -20.70 -3.88
N GLU A 21 18.64 -21.80 -3.60
CA GLU A 21 18.06 -22.66 -4.62
C GLU A 21 16.90 -22.00 -5.37
N ILE A 22 16.04 -21.26 -4.65
CA ILE A 22 14.98 -20.46 -5.27
C ILE A 22 15.56 -19.37 -6.18
N LEU A 23 16.60 -18.64 -5.73
CA LEU A 23 17.25 -17.61 -6.52
C LEU A 23 17.86 -18.16 -7.82
N LYS A 24 18.44 -19.36 -7.78
CA LYS A 24 18.94 -20.05 -8.99
C LYS A 24 17.83 -20.36 -9.98
N ASP A 25 16.67 -20.82 -9.50
CA ASP A 25 15.56 -21.15 -10.39
C ASP A 25 14.90 -19.91 -10.98
N LEU A 26 14.81 -18.84 -10.21
CA LEU A 26 14.36 -17.54 -10.71
C LEU A 26 15.30 -16.96 -11.77
N LEU A 27 16.61 -17.17 -11.65
CA LEU A 27 17.58 -16.84 -12.70
C LEU A 27 17.32 -17.67 -13.96
N LYS A 28 17.15 -19.00 -13.84
CA LYS A 28 16.88 -19.89 -14.98
C LYS A 28 15.58 -19.53 -15.71
N LYS A 29 14.54 -19.14 -14.97
CA LYS A 29 13.24 -18.71 -15.52
C LYS A 29 13.26 -17.26 -16.04
N GLY A 30 14.41 -16.60 -16.04
CA GLY A 30 14.57 -15.23 -16.55
C GLY A 30 14.00 -14.14 -15.64
N MET A 31 13.52 -14.49 -14.44
CA MET A 31 13.01 -13.53 -13.47
C MET A 31 14.15 -12.74 -12.81
N LEU A 32 15.38 -13.24 -12.79
CA LEU A 32 16.57 -12.50 -12.35
C LEU A 32 17.59 -12.40 -13.49
N LYS A 33 18.31 -11.28 -13.56
CA LYS A 33 19.50 -11.15 -14.42
C LYS A 33 20.72 -11.71 -13.70
N ASN A 34 21.73 -12.16 -14.45
CA ASN A 34 22.99 -12.64 -13.87
C ASN A 34 23.61 -11.65 -12.88
N GLY A 35 23.63 -10.36 -13.20
CA GLY A 35 24.15 -9.32 -12.30
C GLY A 35 23.38 -9.24 -10.97
N GLU A 36 22.05 -9.30 -11.02
CA GLU A 36 21.18 -9.28 -9.83
C GLU A 36 21.42 -10.52 -8.95
N TYR A 37 21.54 -11.69 -9.57
CA TYR A 37 21.83 -12.95 -8.87
C TYR A 37 23.19 -12.90 -8.16
N TYR A 38 24.26 -12.48 -8.83
CA TYR A 38 25.60 -12.44 -8.21
C TYR A 38 25.73 -11.38 -7.12
N GLU A 39 24.98 -10.28 -7.22
CA GLU A 39 24.90 -9.27 -6.17
C GLU A 39 24.26 -9.84 -4.90
N VAL A 40 23.12 -10.53 -5.05
CA VAL A 40 22.37 -11.05 -3.89
C VAL A 40 22.99 -12.33 -3.31
N ALA A 41 23.64 -13.17 -4.13
CA ALA A 41 24.24 -14.43 -3.69
C ALA A 41 25.30 -14.24 -2.58
N LYS A 42 25.92 -13.06 -2.52
CA LYS A 42 26.93 -12.69 -1.51
C LYS A 42 26.35 -12.18 -0.19
N LYS A 43 25.04 -11.91 -0.14
CA LYS A 43 24.38 -11.33 1.04
C LYS A 43 24.01 -12.42 2.07
N SER A 44 23.65 -12.01 3.28
CA SER A 44 23.08 -12.92 4.28
C SER A 44 21.73 -13.48 3.83
N SER A 45 21.28 -14.59 4.42
CA SER A 45 19.97 -15.19 4.08
C SER A 45 18.80 -14.22 4.31
N SER A 46 18.88 -13.40 5.36
CA SER A 46 17.87 -12.37 5.65
C SER A 46 17.83 -11.29 4.57
N GLU A 47 18.99 -10.80 4.13
CA GLU A 47 19.09 -9.83 3.04
C GLU A 47 18.68 -10.42 1.69
N LYS A 48 18.95 -11.71 1.44
CA LYS A 48 18.48 -12.43 0.25
C LYS A 48 16.96 -12.49 0.20
N ARG A 49 16.31 -12.76 1.33
CA ARG A 49 14.84 -12.78 1.45
C ARG A 49 14.24 -11.40 1.19
N LEU A 50 14.80 -10.36 1.83
CA LEU A 50 14.35 -8.99 1.61
C LEU A 50 14.51 -8.58 0.15
N PHE A 51 15.66 -8.85 -0.45
CA PHE A 51 15.91 -8.60 -1.87
C PHE A 51 14.92 -9.36 -2.77
N LEU A 52 14.63 -10.62 -2.44
CA LEU A 52 13.69 -11.41 -3.22
C LEU A 52 12.28 -10.81 -3.17
N THR A 53 11.81 -10.46 -1.98
CA THR A 53 10.54 -9.74 -1.77
C THR A 53 10.53 -8.47 -2.62
N GLU A 54 11.52 -7.59 -2.46
CA GLU A 54 11.64 -6.37 -3.26
C GLU A 54 11.61 -6.64 -4.77
N ARG A 55 12.31 -7.66 -5.28
CA ARG A 55 12.36 -7.93 -6.73
C ARG A 55 11.05 -8.46 -7.27
N ILE A 56 10.37 -9.34 -6.54
CA ILE A 56 9.07 -9.86 -6.96
C ILE A 56 8.05 -8.71 -7.00
N LEU A 57 8.15 -7.77 -6.06
CA LEU A 57 7.31 -6.57 -6.02
C LEU A 57 7.56 -5.62 -7.19
N HIS A 58 8.82 -5.43 -7.57
CA HIS A 58 9.21 -4.48 -8.61
C HIS A 58 9.09 -5.02 -10.04
N LYS A 59 9.15 -6.35 -10.25
CA LYS A 59 9.14 -6.96 -11.59
C LYS A 59 7.73 -7.22 -12.17
N GLY A 60 6.68 -6.83 -11.45
CA GLY A 60 5.30 -6.86 -11.96
C GLY A 60 4.58 -8.21 -11.79
N GLU A 61 3.40 -8.32 -12.39
CA GLU A 61 2.44 -9.41 -12.14
C GLU A 61 2.96 -10.81 -12.51
N ASP A 62 3.90 -10.93 -13.45
CA ASP A 62 4.45 -12.21 -13.89
C ASP A 62 5.50 -12.79 -12.93
N ALA A 63 6.09 -11.94 -12.09
CA ALA A 63 7.15 -12.34 -11.17
C ALA A 63 6.61 -13.23 -10.04
N PHE A 64 5.40 -12.96 -9.55
CA PHE A 64 4.82 -13.70 -8.44
C PHE A 64 4.38 -15.12 -8.83
N PRO A 65 3.62 -15.36 -9.92
CA PRO A 65 3.35 -16.71 -10.41
C PRO A 65 4.63 -17.50 -10.66
N THR A 66 5.65 -16.88 -11.25
CA THR A 66 6.96 -17.52 -11.49
C THR A 66 7.62 -17.95 -10.17
N PHE A 67 7.55 -17.10 -9.14
CA PHE A 67 8.03 -17.43 -7.80
C PHE A 67 7.24 -18.57 -7.15
N LEU A 68 5.90 -18.57 -7.24
CA LEU A 68 5.07 -19.67 -6.75
C LEU A 68 5.40 -20.99 -7.47
N THR A 69 5.66 -20.95 -8.78
CA THR A 69 6.13 -22.12 -9.53
C THR A 69 7.46 -22.64 -8.99
N CYS A 70 8.43 -21.78 -8.71
CA CYS A 70 9.71 -22.19 -8.09
C CYS A 70 9.51 -22.83 -6.71
N LEU A 71 8.62 -22.28 -5.88
CA LEU A 71 8.29 -22.87 -4.59
C LEU A 71 7.72 -24.29 -4.75
N ARG A 72 6.75 -24.48 -5.67
CA ARG A 72 6.16 -25.80 -5.97
C ARG A 72 7.21 -26.80 -6.47
N GLU A 73 8.09 -26.38 -7.39
CA GLU A 73 9.18 -27.22 -7.91
C GLU A 73 10.20 -27.66 -6.84
N ARG A 74 10.30 -26.90 -5.74
CA ARG A 74 11.18 -27.21 -4.59
C ARG A 74 10.47 -27.89 -3.42
N ASN A 75 9.32 -28.50 -3.67
CA ASN A 75 8.49 -29.18 -2.65
C ASN A 75 7.93 -28.25 -1.57
N HIS A 76 7.85 -26.94 -1.82
CA HIS A 76 7.15 -25.97 -0.98
C HIS A 76 5.73 -25.70 -1.51
N SER A 77 5.08 -26.69 -2.11
CA SER A 77 3.76 -26.54 -2.74
C SER A 77 2.69 -26.05 -1.78
N LYS A 78 2.72 -26.52 -0.52
CA LYS A 78 1.77 -26.08 0.52
C LYS A 78 1.83 -24.56 0.74
N LEU A 79 3.04 -24.03 0.94
CA LEU A 79 3.25 -22.60 1.12
C LEU A 79 2.89 -21.82 -0.15
N ALA A 80 3.28 -22.34 -1.32
CA ALA A 80 2.91 -21.70 -2.58
C ALA A 80 1.38 -21.60 -2.74
N ASP A 81 0.64 -22.65 -2.40
CA ASP A 81 -0.82 -22.68 -2.50
C ASP A 81 -1.50 -21.84 -1.41
N GLU A 82 -0.90 -21.71 -0.23
CA GLU A 82 -1.33 -20.76 0.81
C GLU A 82 -1.13 -19.31 0.33
N MET A 83 0.06 -18.99 -0.19
CA MET A 83 0.37 -17.66 -0.75
C MET A 83 -0.54 -17.31 -1.95
N ASP A 84 -0.81 -18.27 -2.83
CA ASP A 84 -1.68 -18.08 -4.01
C ASP A 84 -3.15 -17.92 -3.60
N ARG A 85 -3.59 -18.68 -2.59
CA ARG A 85 -4.93 -18.55 -2.01
C ARG A 85 -5.08 -17.20 -1.35
N ASP A 86 -4.15 -16.80 -0.50
CA ASP A 86 -4.18 -15.53 0.21
C ASP A 86 -4.18 -14.38 -0.80
N ARG A 87 -3.34 -14.43 -1.84
CA ARG A 87 -3.42 -13.52 -2.99
C ARG A 87 -4.84 -13.47 -3.58
N SER A 88 -5.41 -14.63 -3.90
CA SER A 88 -6.75 -14.72 -4.51
C SER A 88 -7.89 -14.31 -3.57
N GLU A 89 -7.67 -14.33 -2.26
CA GLU A 89 -8.68 -14.05 -1.22
C GLU A 89 -8.54 -12.64 -0.62
N LEU A 90 -7.48 -11.89 -0.96
CA LEU A 90 -7.07 -10.70 -0.23
C LEU A 90 -8.03 -9.52 -0.30
N LEU A 91 -9.04 -9.52 -1.19
CA LEU A 91 -10.14 -8.57 -1.20
C LEU A 91 -11.42 -9.18 -1.79
N LYS A 92 -12.08 -10.09 -1.08
CA LYS A 92 -13.39 -10.64 -1.51
C LYS A 92 -14.56 -10.08 -0.71
N SER A 93 -14.27 -9.43 0.41
CA SER A 93 -15.28 -8.91 1.32
C SER A 93 -14.91 -7.51 1.83
N PRO A 94 -15.89 -6.74 2.32
CA PRO A 94 -15.60 -5.46 2.94
C PRO A 94 -14.70 -5.60 4.18
N ARG A 95 -14.72 -6.77 4.82
CA ARG A 95 -13.82 -7.10 5.94
C ARG A 95 -12.36 -7.09 5.50
N ASP A 96 -12.08 -7.59 4.31
CA ASP A 96 -10.72 -7.64 3.80
C ASP A 96 -10.19 -6.25 3.47
N ILE A 97 -11.06 -5.35 3.00
CA ILE A 97 -10.73 -3.93 2.81
C ILE A 97 -10.42 -3.25 4.14
N ILE A 98 -11.25 -3.44 5.17
CA ILE A 98 -10.99 -2.85 6.49
C ILE A 98 -9.69 -3.42 7.08
N ARG A 99 -9.47 -4.74 6.96
CA ARG A 99 -8.21 -5.37 7.37
C ARG A 99 -7.05 -4.76 6.58
N ALA A 100 -7.28 -4.47 5.30
CA ALA A 100 -6.28 -3.88 4.44
C ALA A 100 -5.97 -2.43 4.79
N ARG A 101 -6.95 -1.66 5.23
CA ARG A 101 -6.78 -0.26 5.61
C ARG A 101 -6.59 -0.10 7.11
N LYS A 102 -6.20 -1.16 7.84
CA LYS A 102 -6.10 -1.10 9.30
C LYS A 102 -5.22 0.07 9.76
N ASP A 103 -4.02 0.22 9.22
CA ASP A 103 -3.09 1.26 9.65
C ASP A 103 -3.58 2.66 9.27
N PHE A 104 -4.14 2.82 8.06
CA PHE A 104 -4.84 4.06 7.67
C PHE A 104 -5.91 4.47 8.69
N LEU A 105 -6.77 3.53 9.03
CA LEU A 105 -7.88 3.74 9.94
C LEU A 105 -7.37 3.99 11.36
N MET A 106 -6.29 3.34 11.79
CA MET A 106 -5.64 3.62 13.06
C MET A 106 -5.13 5.06 13.16
N ASP A 107 -4.77 5.70 12.04
CA ASP A 107 -4.29 7.08 12.04
C ASP A 107 -5.43 8.10 11.92
N HIS A 108 -6.42 7.80 11.06
CA HIS A 108 -7.40 8.79 10.61
C HIS A 108 -8.78 8.67 11.26
N LEU A 109 -9.07 7.56 11.95
CA LEU A 109 -10.39 7.32 12.54
C LEU A 109 -10.60 8.15 13.82
N ASP A 110 -11.60 9.05 13.80
CA ASP A 110 -12.18 9.60 15.02
C ASP A 110 -13.11 8.55 15.65
N VAL A 111 -12.54 7.80 16.59
CA VAL A 111 -13.20 6.66 17.25
C VAL A 111 -14.46 7.08 17.96
N ASP A 112 -14.43 8.21 18.67
CA ASP A 112 -15.51 8.55 19.59
C ASP A 112 -16.77 8.90 18.80
N ARG A 113 -16.62 9.67 17.71
CA ARG A 113 -17.74 10.01 16.82
C ARG A 113 -18.24 8.81 16.03
N VAL A 114 -17.32 8.04 15.43
CA VAL A 114 -17.71 6.90 14.58
C VAL A 114 -18.31 5.78 15.43
N ALA A 115 -17.77 5.50 16.61
CA ALA A 115 -18.31 4.48 17.50
C ALA A 115 -19.75 4.83 17.93
N MET A 116 -20.02 6.09 18.29
CA MET A 116 -21.37 6.54 18.63
C MET A 116 -22.39 6.20 17.54
N ASP A 117 -22.12 6.59 16.30
CA ASP A 117 -23.00 6.32 15.16
C ASP A 117 -23.14 4.81 14.87
N LEU A 118 -22.07 4.03 15.06
CA LEU A 118 -22.10 2.58 14.89
C LEU A 118 -22.92 1.86 15.97
N PHE A 119 -22.96 2.40 17.19
CA PHE A 119 -23.84 1.89 18.25
C PHE A 119 -25.30 2.25 17.97
N GLU A 120 -25.58 3.47 17.53
CA GLU A 120 -26.94 3.94 17.23
C GLU A 120 -27.55 3.22 16.02
N SER A 121 -26.72 2.88 15.03
CA SER A 121 -27.13 2.08 13.88
C SER A 121 -27.28 0.58 14.18
N GLY A 122 -26.87 0.12 15.36
CA GLY A 122 -26.97 -1.28 15.79
C GLY A 122 -25.91 -2.21 15.19
N VAL A 123 -24.89 -1.67 14.51
CA VAL A 123 -23.73 -2.44 14.02
C VAL A 123 -22.92 -2.99 15.20
N LEU A 124 -22.79 -2.18 16.25
CA LEU A 124 -22.12 -2.53 17.50
C LEU A 124 -23.12 -2.59 18.65
N THR A 125 -22.87 -3.47 19.62
CA THR A 125 -23.77 -3.68 20.77
C THR A 125 -23.41 -2.75 21.93
N SER A 126 -24.30 -2.66 22.93
CA SER A 126 -24.01 -1.96 24.19
C SER A 126 -22.79 -2.54 24.91
N GLY A 127 -22.58 -3.86 24.85
CA GLY A 127 -21.37 -4.48 25.41
C GLY A 127 -20.09 -4.02 24.71
N ASP A 128 -20.11 -3.85 23.38
CA ASP A 128 -18.96 -3.28 22.67
C ASP A 128 -18.73 -1.81 23.07
N ARG A 129 -19.80 -1.06 23.33
CA ARG A 129 -19.73 0.33 23.79
C ARG A 129 -19.01 0.44 25.13
N ASP A 130 -19.39 -0.39 26.09
CA ASP A 130 -18.78 -0.38 27.41
C ASP A 130 -17.29 -0.73 27.32
N GLU A 131 -16.92 -1.70 26.47
CA GLU A 131 -15.53 -2.10 26.26
C GLU A 131 -14.69 -0.98 25.60
N VAL A 132 -15.22 -0.33 24.56
CA VAL A 132 -14.52 0.79 23.89
C VAL A 132 -14.42 2.00 24.82
N THR A 133 -15.48 2.35 25.55
CA THR A 133 -15.50 3.54 26.43
C THR A 133 -14.72 3.36 27.73
N ALA A 134 -14.53 2.12 28.20
CA ALA A 134 -13.71 1.83 29.37
C ALA A 134 -12.20 2.11 29.16
N LEU A 135 -11.74 2.16 27.90
CA LEU A 135 -10.35 2.39 27.56
C LEU A 135 -10.02 3.89 27.56
N ARG A 136 -8.95 4.27 28.24
CA ARG A 136 -8.51 5.68 28.34
C ARG A 136 -7.72 6.12 27.11
N GLU A 137 -6.78 5.28 26.68
CA GLU A 137 -5.87 5.57 25.58
C GLU A 137 -6.58 5.49 24.22
N LEU A 138 -6.41 6.53 23.39
CA LEU A 138 -7.04 6.62 22.06
C LEU A 138 -6.63 5.45 21.16
N THR A 139 -5.34 5.08 21.16
CA THR A 139 -4.82 3.97 20.34
C THR A 139 -5.42 2.62 20.73
N GLN A 140 -5.66 2.41 22.03
CA GLN A 140 -6.32 1.19 22.52
C GLN A 140 -7.79 1.18 22.09
N ARG A 141 -8.49 2.30 22.24
CA ARG A 141 -9.87 2.47 21.76
C ARG A 141 -10.01 2.18 20.26
N ARG A 142 -9.12 2.75 19.44
CA ARG A 142 -9.05 2.50 17.99
C ARG A 142 -8.88 1.02 17.69
N THR A 143 -7.92 0.38 18.35
CA THR A 143 -7.61 -1.03 18.13
C THR A 143 -8.80 -1.93 18.45
N VAL A 144 -9.45 -1.70 19.60
CA VAL A 144 -10.60 -2.49 20.03
C VAL A 144 -11.79 -2.24 19.10
N LEU A 145 -12.09 -0.98 18.75
CA LEU A 145 -13.17 -0.67 17.80
C LEU A 145 -12.95 -1.38 16.45
N LEU A 146 -11.74 -1.31 15.89
CA LEU A 146 -11.41 -1.98 14.63
C LEU A 146 -11.52 -3.50 14.73
N ALA A 147 -11.12 -4.09 15.86
CA ALA A 147 -11.30 -5.53 16.08
C ALA A 147 -12.78 -5.93 16.11
N LYS A 148 -13.64 -5.14 16.76
CA LYS A 148 -15.10 -5.37 16.78
C LYS A 148 -15.70 -5.23 15.39
N LEU A 149 -15.31 -4.18 14.67
CA LEU A 149 -15.73 -3.96 13.28
C LEU A 149 -15.33 -5.15 12.42
N LEU A 150 -14.07 -5.59 12.44
CA LEU A 150 -13.62 -6.75 11.67
C LEU A 150 -14.42 -8.01 11.97
N ALA A 151 -14.84 -8.23 13.22
CA ALA A 151 -15.64 -9.40 13.59
C ALA A 151 -17.09 -9.34 13.05
N LYS A 152 -17.68 -8.14 12.95
CA LYS A 152 -19.11 -7.93 12.68
C LYS A 152 -19.42 -7.36 11.30
N ILE A 153 -18.41 -6.90 10.56
CA ILE A 153 -18.61 -6.29 9.26
C ILE A 153 -18.99 -7.38 8.23
N ASP A 154 -20.07 -7.09 7.51
CA ASP A 154 -20.54 -7.73 6.30
C ASP A 154 -20.94 -6.62 5.31
N SER A 155 -21.46 -6.96 4.12
CA SER A 155 -21.84 -5.95 3.12
C SER A 155 -22.87 -4.93 3.62
N ARG A 156 -23.81 -5.35 4.49
CA ARG A 156 -24.84 -4.45 5.04
C ARG A 156 -24.24 -3.51 6.08
N ASN A 157 -23.46 -4.05 7.00
CA ASN A 157 -22.81 -3.30 8.07
C ASN A 157 -21.71 -2.39 7.52
N PHE A 158 -21.13 -2.73 6.37
CA PHE A 158 -20.17 -1.87 5.68
C PHE A 158 -20.80 -0.55 5.22
N GLU A 159 -21.98 -0.57 4.60
CA GLU A 159 -22.68 0.66 4.21
C GLU A 159 -23.05 1.52 5.44
N MET A 160 -23.38 0.89 6.57
CA MET A 160 -23.62 1.60 7.83
C MET A 160 -22.34 2.26 8.36
N LEU A 161 -21.18 1.58 8.27
CA LEU A 161 -19.88 2.16 8.59
C LEU A 161 -19.56 3.35 7.68
N LEU A 162 -19.77 3.24 6.37
CA LEU A 162 -19.54 4.33 5.43
C LEU A 162 -20.39 5.55 5.77
N LYS A 163 -21.66 5.34 6.15
CA LYS A 163 -22.55 6.41 6.60
C LYS A 163 -22.09 7.03 7.91
N ALA A 164 -21.71 6.22 8.90
CA ALA A 164 -21.17 6.71 10.18
C ALA A 164 -19.93 7.58 9.98
N LEU A 165 -19.01 7.18 9.09
CA LEU A 165 -17.84 7.98 8.74
C LEU A 165 -18.23 9.35 8.17
N VAL A 166 -19.22 9.42 7.28
CA VAL A 166 -19.71 10.70 6.72
C VAL A 166 -20.33 11.58 7.81
N THR A 167 -21.20 11.02 8.66
CA THR A 167 -21.85 11.76 9.76
C THR A 167 -20.82 12.29 10.78
N ALA A 168 -19.77 11.51 11.05
CA ALA A 168 -18.65 11.92 11.90
C ALA A 168 -17.76 13.02 11.29
N GLY A 169 -18.00 13.41 10.02
CA GLY A 169 -17.20 14.39 9.28
C GLY A 169 -15.97 13.80 8.58
N GLN A 170 -15.83 12.47 8.54
CA GLN A 170 -14.73 11.74 7.89
C GLN A 170 -15.13 11.26 6.48
N SER A 171 -15.67 12.17 5.67
CA SER A 171 -16.12 11.88 4.30
C SER A 171 -14.99 11.33 3.42
N ASP A 172 -13.75 11.74 3.63
CA ASP A 172 -12.59 11.28 2.87
C ASP A 172 -12.27 9.81 3.15
N VAL A 173 -12.30 9.40 4.43
CA VAL A 173 -12.12 7.99 4.84
C VAL A 173 -13.24 7.12 4.29
N SER A 174 -14.49 7.60 4.35
CA SER A 174 -15.65 6.91 3.77
C SER A 174 -15.49 6.73 2.25
N LYS A 175 -15.13 7.79 1.54
CA LYS A 175 -14.94 7.76 0.09
C LYS A 175 -13.83 6.80 -0.32
N ASP A 176 -12.71 6.79 0.41
CA ASP A 176 -11.58 5.88 0.18
C ASP A 176 -12.03 4.41 0.30
N LEU A 177 -12.63 4.04 1.43
CA LEU A 177 -13.14 2.68 1.65
C LEU A 177 -14.20 2.27 0.62
N ARG A 178 -15.11 3.18 0.27
CA ARG A 178 -16.14 2.95 -0.75
C ARG A 178 -15.53 2.69 -2.12
N THR A 179 -14.56 3.51 -2.55
CA THR A 179 -13.92 3.39 -3.87
C THR A 179 -13.20 2.05 -4.00
N GLN A 180 -12.53 1.60 -2.93
CA GLN A 180 -11.88 0.28 -2.90
C GLN A 180 -12.91 -0.85 -2.98
N TRP A 181 -14.02 -0.76 -2.25
CA TRP A 181 -15.07 -1.78 -2.27
C TRP A 181 -15.77 -1.87 -3.61
N GLU A 182 -16.09 -0.74 -4.23
CA GLU A 182 -16.69 -0.71 -5.56
C GLU A 182 -15.77 -1.35 -6.62
N ALA A 183 -14.45 -1.17 -6.51
CA ALA A 183 -13.51 -1.83 -7.41
C ALA A 183 -13.52 -3.36 -7.21
N VAL A 184 -13.57 -3.84 -5.97
CA VAL A 184 -13.70 -5.28 -5.65
C VAL A 184 -15.02 -5.85 -6.17
N ASP A 185 -16.14 -5.19 -5.85
CA ASP A 185 -17.50 -5.63 -6.21
C ASP A 185 -17.70 -5.72 -7.74
N LYS A 186 -17.01 -4.84 -8.49
CA LYS A 186 -16.96 -4.87 -9.96
C LYS A 186 -16.00 -5.93 -10.54
N GLY A 187 -15.45 -6.82 -9.71
CA GLY A 187 -14.51 -7.85 -10.14
C GLY A 187 -13.16 -7.30 -10.58
N LYS A 188 -12.76 -6.12 -10.07
CA LYS A 188 -11.46 -5.49 -10.33
C LYS A 188 -10.62 -5.41 -9.05
N PRO A 189 -10.27 -6.55 -8.43
CA PRO A 189 -9.46 -6.56 -7.22
C PRO A 189 -8.10 -5.89 -7.44
N ASP A 190 -7.49 -6.00 -8.63
CA ASP A 190 -6.22 -5.35 -8.95
C ASP A 190 -6.29 -3.82 -8.88
N LEU A 191 -7.43 -3.24 -9.29
CA LEU A 191 -7.68 -1.81 -9.16
C LEU A 191 -7.90 -1.42 -7.69
N ALA A 192 -8.64 -2.24 -6.93
CA ALA A 192 -8.78 -2.05 -5.49
C ALA A 192 -7.43 -2.12 -4.76
N ILE A 193 -6.54 -3.02 -5.18
CA ILE A 193 -5.17 -3.16 -4.67
C ILE A 193 -4.32 -1.93 -5.06
N SER A 194 -4.47 -1.40 -6.28
CA SER A 194 -3.85 -0.14 -6.71
C SER A 194 -4.39 1.09 -5.96
N LEU A 195 -5.61 1.01 -5.43
CA LEU A 195 -6.19 2.01 -4.55
C LEU A 195 -5.70 1.85 -3.10
N LEU A 196 -5.48 0.62 -2.63
CA LEU A 196 -4.80 0.33 -1.36
C LEU A 196 -3.34 0.79 -1.38
N SER A 197 -2.73 0.80 -2.57
CA SER A 197 -1.44 1.39 -2.82
C SER A 197 -1.48 2.90 -2.60
N GLU A 198 -0.93 3.31 -1.47
CA GLU A 198 -0.60 4.72 -1.24
C GLU A 198 0.62 5.16 -2.02
N MET A 199 1.27 4.22 -2.72
CA MET A 199 2.35 4.52 -3.64
C MET A 199 1.81 5.04 -4.97
N PRO A 200 2.33 6.17 -5.47
CA PRO A 200 2.05 6.65 -6.81
C PRO A 200 2.64 5.69 -7.86
N SER A 201 1.85 5.37 -8.89
CA SER A 201 2.33 4.62 -10.07
C SER A 201 3.37 5.42 -10.87
N ASP A 202 4.08 4.79 -11.82
CA ASP A 202 5.03 5.53 -12.68
C ASP A 202 4.34 6.67 -13.43
N ASP A 203 3.11 6.45 -13.91
CA ASP A 203 2.31 7.49 -14.58
C ASP A 203 1.92 8.61 -13.62
N ASP A 204 1.53 8.27 -12.38
CA ASP A 204 1.23 9.28 -11.36
C ASP A 204 2.49 10.11 -11.04
N ILE A 205 3.65 9.44 -10.88
CA ILE A 205 4.93 10.13 -10.64
C ILE A 205 5.30 11.04 -11.80
N TRP A 206 5.09 10.59 -13.05
CA TRP A 206 5.37 11.38 -14.23
C TRP A 206 4.50 12.64 -14.32
N GLU A 207 3.22 12.51 -13.98
CA GLU A 207 2.30 13.66 -13.95
C GLU A 207 2.66 14.63 -12.81
N MET A 208 2.99 14.12 -11.62
CA MET A 208 3.47 14.92 -10.50
C MET A 208 4.74 15.67 -10.84
N ALA A 209 5.68 15.00 -11.50
CA ALA A 209 6.93 15.59 -11.95
C ALA A 209 6.67 16.77 -12.89
N GLY A 210 5.68 16.65 -13.78
CA GLY A 210 5.24 17.74 -14.66
C GLY A 210 4.73 18.96 -13.89
N LYS A 211 4.17 18.78 -12.70
CA LYS A 211 3.66 19.88 -11.85
C LYS A 211 4.71 20.45 -10.89
N LEU A 212 5.71 19.66 -10.49
CA LEU A 212 6.71 19.98 -9.45
C LEU A 212 8.11 20.33 -9.99
N GLN A 213 8.21 20.57 -11.30
CA GLN A 213 9.46 20.70 -12.07
C GLN A 213 10.55 21.58 -11.46
N ASP A 214 10.16 22.68 -10.84
CA ASP A 214 11.05 23.76 -10.38
C ASP A 214 11.58 23.58 -8.96
N ILE A 215 11.05 22.59 -8.21
CA ILE A 215 11.36 22.40 -6.79
C ILE A 215 12.04 21.06 -6.48
N TRP A 216 12.39 20.29 -7.49
CA TRP A 216 12.83 18.89 -7.33
C TRP A 216 13.99 18.70 -6.35
N GLU A 217 14.94 19.63 -6.29
CA GLU A 217 16.15 19.52 -5.45
C GLU A 217 15.76 19.61 -3.98
N LYS A 218 15.04 20.68 -3.61
CA LYS A 218 14.50 20.86 -2.26
C LYS A 218 13.49 19.78 -1.88
N LEU A 219 12.68 19.35 -2.84
CA LEU A 219 11.70 18.30 -2.64
C LEU A 219 12.40 16.97 -2.35
N GLY A 220 13.44 16.62 -3.11
CA GLY A 220 14.24 15.41 -2.91
C GLY A 220 14.90 15.37 -1.54
N GLU A 221 15.49 16.49 -1.10
CA GLU A 221 16.05 16.63 0.25
C GLU A 221 14.99 16.37 1.34
N LYS A 222 13.80 16.98 1.20
CA LYS A 222 12.69 16.80 2.15
C LYS A 222 12.10 15.40 2.16
N LEU A 223 12.15 14.72 1.02
CA LEU A 223 11.74 13.33 0.86
C LEU A 223 12.82 12.33 1.32
N GLY A 224 13.98 12.81 1.80
CA GLY A 224 15.05 11.97 2.32
C GLY A 224 15.88 11.27 1.23
N VAL A 225 15.83 11.77 -0.01
CA VAL A 225 16.74 11.30 -1.08
C VAL A 225 18.15 11.78 -0.73
N CYS A 226 19.13 10.87 -0.71
CA CYS A 226 20.49 11.24 -0.32
C CYS A 226 21.15 12.18 -1.33
N GLN A 227 22.02 13.06 -0.83
CA GLN A 227 22.70 14.08 -1.64
C GLN A 227 23.47 13.48 -2.82
N GLU A 228 24.09 12.32 -2.62
CA GLU A 228 24.83 11.60 -3.67
C GLU A 228 23.94 11.29 -4.88
N LYS A 229 22.70 10.85 -4.65
CA LYS A 229 21.71 10.58 -5.70
C LYS A 229 21.18 11.84 -6.34
N LEU A 230 20.96 12.90 -5.57
CA LEU A 230 20.56 14.20 -6.13
C LEU A 230 21.63 14.74 -7.08
N GLU A 231 22.91 14.63 -6.73
CA GLU A 231 24.03 15.04 -7.59
C GLU A 231 24.18 14.16 -8.83
N GLU A 232 23.96 12.84 -8.72
CA GLU A 232 23.92 11.95 -9.87
C GLU A 232 22.80 12.35 -10.84
N ILE A 233 21.58 12.57 -10.33
CA ILE A 233 20.42 12.96 -11.12
C ILE A 233 20.66 14.31 -11.81
N LYS A 234 21.24 15.29 -11.10
CA LYS A 234 21.59 16.61 -11.63
C LYS A 234 22.56 16.53 -12.81
N LYS A 235 23.51 15.60 -12.78
CA LYS A 235 24.53 15.42 -13.83
C LYS A 235 23.98 14.87 -15.15
N LEU A 236 22.80 14.25 -15.13
CA LEU A 236 22.20 13.64 -16.32
C LEU A 236 21.73 14.68 -17.37
N ARG A 237 21.70 15.98 -17.04
CA ARG A 237 21.27 17.08 -17.94
C ARG A 237 19.93 16.83 -18.65
N ASN A 238 18.98 16.26 -17.93
CA ASN A 238 17.63 16.01 -18.46
C ASN A 238 16.74 17.26 -18.38
N SER A 239 15.51 17.17 -18.91
CA SER A 239 14.51 18.21 -18.68
C SER A 239 14.16 18.32 -17.18
N LEU A 240 13.57 19.44 -16.76
CA LEU A 240 13.15 19.61 -15.37
C LEU A 240 12.12 18.56 -14.94
N GLN A 241 11.20 18.18 -15.83
CA GLN A 241 10.24 17.11 -15.56
C GLN A 241 10.94 15.76 -15.39
N ASP A 242 11.85 15.38 -16.29
CA ASP A 242 12.62 14.12 -16.17
C ASP A 242 13.44 14.06 -14.89
N THR A 243 14.01 15.20 -14.51
CA THR A 243 14.81 15.35 -13.28
C THR A 243 13.93 15.15 -12.06
N THR A 244 12.76 15.80 -12.04
CA THR A 244 11.77 15.67 -10.95
C THR A 244 11.21 14.25 -10.88
N TYR A 245 10.94 13.63 -12.03
CA TYR A 245 10.49 12.25 -12.13
C TYR A 245 11.53 11.30 -11.53
N SER A 246 12.81 11.50 -11.85
CA SER A 246 13.90 10.69 -11.32
C SER A 246 14.01 10.79 -9.80
N VAL A 247 13.85 12.00 -9.24
CA VAL A 247 13.86 12.25 -7.78
C VAL A 247 12.69 11.54 -7.10
N LEU A 248 11.47 11.72 -7.62
CA LEU A 248 10.28 11.09 -7.04
C LEU A 248 10.34 9.56 -7.17
N ARG A 249 10.90 9.04 -8.27
CA ARG A 249 11.12 7.59 -8.44
C ARG A 249 12.13 7.06 -7.44
N GLU A 250 13.19 7.81 -7.15
CA GLU A 250 14.20 7.42 -6.15
C GLU A 250 13.62 7.48 -4.74
N TRP A 251 12.92 8.55 -4.38
CA TRP A 251 12.16 8.64 -3.14
C TRP A 251 11.22 7.43 -2.96
N ARG A 252 10.46 7.06 -3.99
CA ARG A 252 9.58 5.89 -3.93
C ARG A 252 10.37 4.60 -3.65
N LYS A 253 11.54 4.40 -4.25
CA LYS A 253 12.39 3.23 -3.97
C LYS A 253 12.98 3.22 -2.57
N SER A 254 13.32 4.39 -2.05
CA SER A 254 13.92 4.56 -0.71
C SER A 254 12.88 4.56 0.40
N SER A 255 11.59 4.64 0.07
CA SER A 255 10.49 4.63 1.04
C SER A 255 10.25 3.22 1.59
N PRO A 256 10.13 3.04 2.91
CA PRO A 256 9.79 1.75 3.50
C PRO A 256 8.48 1.20 2.93
N PRO A 257 8.39 -0.11 2.62
CA PRO A 257 7.14 -0.73 2.21
C PRO A 257 6.05 -0.49 3.25
N GLY A 258 4.86 -0.05 2.81
CA GLY A 258 3.69 0.11 3.68
C GLY A 258 3.61 1.39 4.52
N ARG A 259 4.52 2.38 4.36
CA ARG A 259 4.31 3.72 4.94
C ARG A 259 3.60 4.67 3.98
N TYR A 260 2.73 5.51 4.56
CA TYR A 260 2.02 6.64 3.94
C TYR A 260 2.91 7.52 3.04
N THR A 261 2.99 7.23 1.75
CA THR A 261 3.86 7.98 0.83
C THR A 261 3.23 9.27 0.31
N PHE A 262 1.91 9.33 0.10
CA PHE A 262 1.26 10.63 -0.14
C PHE A 262 1.31 11.54 1.10
N GLY A 263 1.33 10.97 2.31
CA GLY A 263 1.53 11.72 3.56
C GLY A 263 2.90 12.42 3.59
N ALA A 264 3.97 11.64 3.38
CA ALA A 264 5.33 12.17 3.31
C ALA A 264 5.50 13.22 2.18
N LEU A 265 4.89 12.98 1.01
CA LEU A 265 4.90 13.95 -0.08
C LEU A 265 4.14 15.23 0.28
N ARG A 266 2.97 15.10 0.91
CA ARG A 266 2.16 16.23 1.37
C ARG A 266 2.92 17.06 2.41
N GLU A 267 3.53 16.41 3.40
CA GLU A 267 4.35 17.07 4.43
C GLU A 267 5.53 17.80 3.80
N ALA A 268 6.31 17.13 2.95
CA ALA A 268 7.43 17.74 2.26
C ALA A 268 7.00 18.99 1.45
N LEU A 269 5.89 18.91 0.71
CA LEU A 269 5.37 20.05 -0.03
C LEU A 269 4.82 21.15 0.89
N GLN A 270 4.21 20.82 2.01
CA GLN A 270 3.74 21.80 3.01
C GLN A 270 4.91 22.54 3.65
N GLU A 271 6.00 21.86 3.99
CA GLU A 271 7.23 22.47 4.51
C GLU A 271 7.88 23.41 3.49
N LEU A 272 7.71 23.15 2.20
CA LEU A 272 8.14 24.03 1.12
C LEU A 272 7.16 25.20 0.86
N GLY A 273 6.09 25.33 1.66
CA GLY A 273 5.08 26.38 1.52
C GLY A 273 4.08 26.13 0.38
N LEU A 274 4.02 24.91 -0.16
CA LEU A 274 3.24 24.54 -1.34
C LEU A 274 1.97 23.75 -1.00
N LYS A 275 1.38 23.97 0.17
CA LYS A 275 0.19 23.25 0.65
C LYS A 275 -0.91 23.11 -0.40
N ARG A 276 -1.30 24.22 -1.04
CA ARG A 276 -2.35 24.22 -2.07
C ARG A 276 -2.00 23.35 -3.29
N LYS A 277 -0.72 23.36 -3.70
CA LYS A 277 -0.22 22.56 -4.83
C LYS A 277 -0.16 21.08 -4.47
N ALA A 278 0.18 20.75 -3.23
CA ALA A 278 0.12 19.40 -2.71
C ALA A 278 -1.30 18.83 -2.75
N ASP A 279 -2.26 19.60 -2.24
CA ASP A 279 -3.67 19.20 -2.23
C ASP A 279 -4.22 19.04 -3.67
N GLU A 280 -3.88 19.95 -4.59
CA GLU A 280 -4.26 19.85 -6.00
C GLU A 280 -3.70 18.59 -6.68
N ILE A 281 -2.42 18.28 -6.47
CA ILE A 281 -1.77 17.11 -7.06
C ILE A 281 -2.39 15.82 -6.55
N ILE A 282 -2.55 15.71 -5.23
CA ILE A 282 -3.14 14.54 -4.58
C ILE A 282 -4.60 14.39 -5.05
N ASP A 283 -5.37 15.47 -5.09
CA ASP A 283 -6.76 15.45 -5.55
C ASP A 283 -6.91 15.02 -7.01
N VAL A 284 -5.97 15.40 -7.88
CA VAL A 284 -6.00 14.98 -9.29
C VAL A 284 -5.73 13.49 -9.42
N ILE A 285 -4.73 12.97 -8.71
CA ILE A 285 -4.41 11.53 -8.72
C ILE A 285 -5.56 10.73 -8.13
N CYS A 286 -6.11 11.17 -6.99
CA CYS A 286 -7.27 10.53 -6.36
C CYS A 286 -8.49 10.57 -7.28
N ARG A 287 -8.75 11.69 -7.97
CA ARG A 287 -9.86 11.77 -8.94
C ARG A 287 -9.66 10.87 -10.14
N LYS A 288 -8.47 10.84 -10.74
CA LYS A 288 -8.15 9.95 -11.86
C LYS A 288 -8.40 8.49 -11.49
N LYS A 289 -7.90 8.05 -10.33
CA LYS A 289 -8.16 6.71 -9.81
C LYS A 289 -9.67 6.45 -9.56
N CYS A 290 -10.43 7.45 -9.09
CA CYS A 290 -11.88 7.35 -8.94
C CYS A 290 -12.62 7.28 -10.30
N ASP A 291 -12.16 8.02 -11.30
CA ASP A 291 -12.78 8.11 -12.62
C ASP A 291 -12.49 6.85 -13.45
N GLU A 292 -11.32 6.22 -13.28
CA GLU A 292 -11.02 4.88 -13.83
C GLU A 292 -12.00 3.80 -13.34
N VAL A 293 -12.46 3.90 -12.08
CA VAL A 293 -13.50 3.03 -11.51
C VAL A 293 -14.88 3.29 -12.14
N LYS A 294 -15.15 4.52 -12.61
CA LYS A 294 -16.45 4.96 -13.15
C LYS A 294 -16.56 4.87 -14.68
N GLY A 295 -15.47 5.08 -15.41
CA GLY A 295 -15.45 5.24 -16.87
C GLY A 295 -15.36 3.95 -17.69
N SER A 296 -15.30 2.77 -17.06
CA SER A 296 -15.24 1.47 -17.77
C SER A 296 -16.62 0.87 -18.07
N ILE A 297 -17.60 1.70 -18.46
CA ILE A 297 -18.94 1.24 -18.91
C ILE A 297 -18.87 0.81 -20.37
#